data_AF-A0A7S0IM87-F1
#
_entry.id   AF-A0A7S0IM87-F1
#
_cell.length_a   1.000
_cell.length_b   1.000
_cell.length_c   1.000
_cell.angle_alpha   90.00
_cell.angle_beta   90.00
_cell.angle_gamma   90.00
#
_symmetry.space_group_name_H-M   'P 1'
#
loop_
_entity.id
_entity.type
_entity.pdbx_description
1 polymer ?
#
loop_
_entity_poly.entity_id
_entity_poly.type
_entity_poly.pdbx_seq_one_letter_code
_entity_poly.pdbx_strand_id
1 'polypeptide(L)'
;RSLKAAASRRMSEEEPAAKRAALECLSRFGYADAHLSDPPAARERKLIDFVSVSGQRNQRLGLHLNLQAGGDYRDEYGRLLAWMAERPGSELRRFAFPLLAHCAIALLGRSEPAAAAAMLEAHSAEARNDKESALLARLHALPPAHALSADREVRALLSSRFPVACSSPSFELLYDFLTTQGLFLTERLLYQYFNIHSGSAPPAQAVV
;
A
#
# COMPACT_ATOMS: atom_id res chain seq x y z
N ARG A 1 -24.79 -7.32 -46.86
CA ARG A 1 -23.63 -8.21 -46.52
C ARG A 1 -22.54 -7.37 -45.83
N SER A 2 -22.87 -6.77 -44.69
CA SER A 2 -22.36 -5.46 -44.29
C SER A 2 -21.97 -5.41 -42.81
N LEU A 3 -20.91 -4.66 -42.51
CA LEU A 3 -20.40 -4.19 -41.20
C LEU A 3 -19.88 -5.23 -40.18
N LYS A 4 -20.55 -6.37 -39.95
CA LYS A 4 -20.08 -7.36 -38.94
C LYS A 4 -18.73 -8.01 -39.28
N ALA A 5 -18.48 -8.30 -40.56
CA ALA A 5 -17.23 -8.93 -41.00
C ALA A 5 -16.03 -7.96 -40.97
N ALA A 6 -16.27 -6.64 -41.10
CA ALA A 6 -15.22 -5.62 -41.05
C ALA A 6 -14.82 -5.30 -39.60
N ALA A 7 -15.79 -5.27 -38.67
CA ALA A 7 -15.51 -5.10 -37.24
C ALA A 7 -14.77 -6.30 -36.64
N SER A 8 -15.15 -7.52 -37.02
CA SER A 8 -14.47 -8.75 -36.56
C SER A 8 -13.05 -8.89 -37.11
N ARG A 9 -12.75 -8.34 -38.29
CA ARG A 9 -11.38 -8.29 -38.84
C ARG A 9 -10.53 -7.20 -38.20
N ARG A 10 -11.09 -6.00 -37.93
CA ARG A 10 -10.38 -4.94 -37.20
C ARG A 10 -10.04 -5.33 -35.76
N MET A 11 -10.95 -6.00 -35.04
CA MET A 11 -10.67 -6.50 -33.70
C MET A 11 -9.57 -7.58 -33.69
N SER A 12 -9.54 -8.46 -34.69
CA SER A 12 -8.53 -9.53 -34.84
C SER A 12 -7.13 -9.00 -35.18
N GLU A 13 -7.04 -7.86 -35.86
CA GLU A 13 -5.77 -7.19 -36.18
C GLU A 13 -5.29 -6.21 -35.09
N GLU A 14 -6.20 -5.63 -34.30
CA GLU A 14 -5.88 -4.77 -33.15
C GLU A 14 -5.49 -5.55 -31.89
N GLU A 15 -6.06 -6.75 -31.65
CA GLU A 15 -5.67 -7.64 -30.56
C GLU A 15 -4.16 -7.94 -30.49
N PRO A 16 -3.48 -8.30 -31.60
CA PRO A 16 -2.04 -8.54 -31.57
C PRO A 16 -1.22 -7.26 -31.41
N ALA A 17 -1.73 -6.09 -31.82
CA ALA A 17 -1.07 -4.81 -31.61
C ALA A 17 -1.19 -4.34 -30.15
N ALA A 18 -2.38 -4.43 -29.55
CA ALA A 18 -2.61 -4.15 -28.14
C ALA A 18 -1.85 -5.13 -27.24
N LYS A 19 -1.79 -6.41 -27.62
CA LYS A 19 -1.02 -7.44 -26.90
C LYS A 19 0.49 -7.21 -27.03
N ARG A 20 1.00 -6.79 -28.19
CA ARG A 20 2.42 -6.38 -28.35
C ARG A 20 2.75 -5.14 -27.54
N ALA A 21 1.90 -4.11 -27.57
CA ALA A 21 2.10 -2.90 -26.78
C ALA A 21 2.10 -3.20 -25.27
N ALA A 22 1.20 -4.10 -24.81
CA ALA A 22 1.18 -4.57 -23.43
C ALA A 22 2.46 -5.36 -23.08
N LEU A 23 2.93 -6.26 -23.95
CA LEU A 23 4.15 -7.03 -23.76
C LEU A 23 5.43 -6.17 -23.81
N GLU A 24 5.48 -5.13 -24.65
CA GLU A 24 6.58 -4.15 -24.68
C GLU A 24 6.58 -3.25 -23.44
N CYS A 25 5.40 -2.88 -22.95
CA CYS A 25 5.27 -2.14 -21.70
C CYS A 25 5.77 -2.99 -20.53
N LEU A 26 5.33 -4.25 -20.47
CA LEU A 26 5.75 -5.23 -19.47
C LEU A 26 7.27 -5.52 -19.57
N SER A 27 7.83 -5.69 -20.77
CA SER A 27 9.27 -5.93 -20.94
C SER A 27 10.12 -4.73 -20.50
N ARG A 28 9.67 -3.49 -20.76
CA ARG A 28 10.29 -2.25 -20.26
C ARG A 28 10.34 -2.18 -18.73
N PHE A 29 9.39 -2.81 -18.04
CA PHE A 29 9.35 -2.89 -16.58
C PHE A 29 9.98 -4.18 -16.01
N GLY A 30 10.66 -4.98 -16.85
CA GLY A 30 11.39 -6.18 -16.41
C GLY A 30 10.54 -7.46 -16.34
N TYR A 31 9.33 -7.47 -16.92
CA TYR A 31 8.45 -8.65 -16.96
C TYR A 31 8.68 -9.55 -18.20
N ALA A 32 9.83 -9.45 -18.86
CA ALA A 32 10.11 -10.18 -20.10
C ALA A 32 9.99 -11.71 -19.98
N ASP A 33 10.21 -12.26 -18.77
CA ASP A 33 10.23 -13.71 -18.50
C ASP A 33 8.99 -14.24 -17.76
N ALA A 34 7.95 -13.41 -17.57
CA ALA A 34 6.67 -13.86 -17.02
C ALA A 34 5.85 -14.51 -18.15
N HIS A 35 6.26 -15.70 -18.58
CA HIS A 35 5.50 -16.49 -19.54
C HIS A 35 4.05 -16.65 -19.05
N LEU A 36 3.10 -16.18 -19.87
CA LEU A 36 1.66 -16.31 -19.63
C LEU A 36 1.18 -17.77 -19.58
N SER A 37 2.07 -18.74 -19.83
CA SER A 37 1.87 -20.18 -19.74
C SER A 37 2.25 -20.81 -18.39
N ASP A 38 2.86 -20.05 -17.47
CA ASP A 38 3.20 -20.60 -16.15
C ASP A 38 1.92 -20.88 -15.33
N PRO A 39 1.87 -22.01 -14.58
CA PRO A 39 0.76 -22.30 -13.69
C PRO A 39 0.61 -21.18 -12.64
N PRO A 40 -0.63 -20.86 -12.19
CA PRO A 40 -0.94 -19.68 -11.37
C PRO A 40 -0.02 -19.50 -10.15
N ALA A 41 0.29 -20.59 -9.45
CA ALA A 41 1.16 -20.59 -8.28
C ALA A 41 2.63 -20.19 -8.56
N ALA A 42 3.16 -20.53 -9.75
CA ALA A 42 4.52 -20.16 -10.14
C ALA A 42 4.60 -18.67 -10.52
N ARG A 43 3.54 -18.14 -11.12
CA ARG A 43 3.43 -16.70 -11.41
C ARG A 43 3.29 -15.87 -10.14
N GLU A 44 2.52 -16.35 -9.17
CA GLU A 44 2.33 -15.71 -7.88
C GLU A 44 3.65 -15.66 -7.09
N ARG A 45 4.43 -16.74 -7.10
CA ARG A 45 5.76 -16.77 -6.48
C ARG A 45 6.74 -15.79 -7.14
N LYS A 46 6.76 -15.72 -8.47
CA LYS A 46 7.55 -14.72 -9.22
C LYS A 46 7.10 -13.28 -8.94
N LEU A 47 5.80 -13.04 -8.76
CA LEU A 47 5.26 -11.75 -8.34
C LEU A 47 5.72 -11.40 -6.92
N ILE A 48 5.66 -12.32 -5.97
CA ILE A 48 6.14 -12.13 -4.59
C ILE A 48 7.65 -11.82 -4.57
N ASP A 49 8.44 -12.56 -5.34
CA ASP A 49 9.89 -12.33 -5.47
C ASP A 49 10.18 -10.96 -6.11
N PHE A 50 9.44 -10.60 -7.16
CA PHE A 50 9.59 -9.30 -7.83
C PHE A 50 9.16 -8.12 -6.96
N VAL A 51 8.10 -8.29 -6.16
CA VAL A 51 7.65 -7.29 -5.17
C VAL A 51 8.71 -7.05 -4.10
N SER A 52 9.42 -8.11 -3.69
CA SER A 52 10.55 -8.03 -2.78
C SER A 52 11.74 -7.27 -3.38
N VAL A 53 11.98 -7.40 -4.69
CA VAL A 53 13.07 -6.71 -5.41
C VAL A 53 12.71 -5.26 -5.79
N SER A 54 11.46 -4.99 -6.15
CA SER A 54 10.99 -3.65 -6.57
C SER A 54 10.90 -2.65 -5.42
N GLY A 55 10.77 -3.13 -4.18
CA GLY A 55 10.87 -2.31 -2.96
C GLY A 55 12.21 -1.58 -2.83
N GLN A 56 13.26 -2.00 -3.55
CA GLN A 56 14.59 -1.37 -3.49
C GLN A 56 14.81 -0.22 -4.49
N ARG A 57 13.96 -0.04 -5.52
CA ARG A 57 14.30 0.80 -6.70
C ARG A 57 13.72 2.21 -6.75
N ASN A 58 12.83 2.61 -5.83
CA ASN A 58 12.14 3.90 -5.95
C ASN A 58 12.41 4.85 -4.77
N GLN A 59 13.64 5.34 -4.63
CA GLN A 59 13.94 6.44 -3.70
C GLN A 59 13.25 7.75 -4.13
N ARG A 60 11.97 7.91 -3.78
CA ARG A 60 11.29 9.21 -3.80
C ARG A 60 11.56 9.88 -2.45
N LEU A 61 12.60 10.71 -2.38
CA LEU A 61 13.06 11.40 -1.16
C LEU A 61 12.20 12.62 -0.77
N GLY A 62 10.94 12.69 -1.21
CA GLY A 62 9.99 13.71 -0.77
C GLY A 62 9.09 13.16 0.32
N LEU A 63 9.14 13.75 1.52
CA LEU A 63 8.04 13.70 2.49
C LEU A 63 6.79 14.27 1.82
N HIS A 64 6.07 13.47 1.04
CA HIS A 64 4.81 13.86 0.42
C HIS A 64 3.63 13.72 1.40
N LEU A 65 3.92 13.72 2.69
CA LEU A 65 2.91 13.82 3.74
C LEU A 65 2.23 15.17 3.60
N ASN A 66 0.90 15.20 3.69
CA ASN A 66 0.17 16.45 3.62
C ASN A 66 0.26 17.18 4.95
N LEU A 67 1.34 17.93 5.16
CA LEU A 67 1.59 18.66 6.40
C LEU A 67 0.65 19.86 6.60
N GLN A 68 -0.19 20.19 5.61
CA GLN A 68 -1.06 21.37 5.60
C GLN A 68 -2.56 21.02 5.45
N ALA A 69 -2.93 19.75 5.37
CA ALA A 69 -4.33 19.37 5.31
C ALA A 69 -5.01 19.52 6.67
N GLY A 70 -6.18 20.17 6.72
CA GLY A 70 -7.00 20.36 7.92
C GLY A 70 -7.69 19.10 8.46
N GLY A 71 -7.19 17.90 8.15
CA GLY A 71 -7.69 16.62 8.67
C GLY A 71 -6.78 16.08 9.78
N ASP A 72 -7.34 15.21 10.63
CA ASP A 72 -6.62 14.60 11.76
C ASP A 72 -6.24 13.14 11.43
N TYR A 73 -4.94 12.88 11.34
CA TYR A 73 -4.41 11.52 11.12
C TYR A 73 -4.82 10.54 12.23
N ARG A 74 -5.08 11.03 13.46
CA ARG A 74 -5.53 10.20 14.58
C ARG A 74 -6.96 9.76 14.43
N ASP A 75 -7.85 10.69 14.10
CA ASP A 75 -9.25 10.38 13.86
C ASP A 75 -9.42 9.41 12.69
N GLU A 76 -8.80 9.70 11.54
CA GLU A 76 -8.95 8.84 10.38
C GLU A 76 -8.39 7.42 10.61
N TYR A 77 -7.22 7.31 11.24
CA TYR A 77 -6.63 6.03 11.60
C TYR A 77 -7.51 5.26 12.59
N GLY A 78 -8.03 5.92 13.63
CA GLY A 78 -8.91 5.31 14.61
C GLY A 78 -10.20 4.78 13.99
N ARG A 79 -10.82 5.55 13.09
CA ARG A 79 -12.01 5.13 12.33
C ARG A 79 -11.73 3.93 11.43
N LEU A 80 -10.60 3.92 10.74
CA LEU A 80 -10.17 2.76 9.95
C LEU A 80 -9.97 1.52 10.82
N LEU A 81 -9.30 1.68 11.97
CA LEU A 81 -8.99 0.58 12.85
C LEU A 81 -10.25 -0.04 13.46
N ALA A 82 -11.20 0.80 13.89
CA ALA A 82 -12.50 0.34 14.38
C ALA A 82 -13.25 -0.45 13.31
N TRP A 83 -13.27 0.04 12.07
CA TRP A 83 -13.88 -0.67 10.95
C TRP A 83 -13.18 -2.00 10.61
N MET A 84 -11.85 -2.06 10.69
CA MET A 84 -11.12 -3.32 10.53
C MET A 84 -11.40 -4.31 11.66
N ALA A 85 -11.63 -3.83 12.89
CA ALA A 85 -11.90 -4.67 14.06
C ALA A 85 -13.24 -5.41 13.98
N GLU A 86 -14.23 -4.84 13.29
CA GLU A 86 -15.51 -5.51 12.98
C GLU A 86 -15.35 -6.71 12.02
N ARG A 87 -14.17 -6.88 11.43
CA ARG A 87 -13.85 -7.90 10.41
C ARG A 87 -12.66 -8.75 10.88
N PRO A 88 -12.81 -9.51 11.98
CA PRO A 88 -11.72 -10.33 12.52
C PRO A 88 -11.27 -11.38 11.50
N GLY A 89 -9.96 -11.61 11.42
CA GLY A 89 -9.37 -12.54 10.45
C GLY A 89 -9.23 -12.00 9.02
N SER A 90 -9.65 -10.75 8.78
CA SER A 90 -9.43 -10.10 7.48
C SER A 90 -7.95 -9.81 7.23
N GLU A 91 -7.52 -10.05 5.99
CA GLU A 91 -6.19 -9.68 5.50
C GLU A 91 -5.94 -8.17 5.53
N LEU A 92 -6.99 -7.35 5.71
CA LEU A 92 -6.92 -5.91 5.89
C LEU A 92 -6.15 -5.48 7.15
N ARG A 93 -6.04 -6.35 8.16
CA ARG A 93 -5.19 -6.08 9.33
C ARG A 93 -3.71 -5.91 8.95
N ARG A 94 -3.26 -6.38 7.78
CA ARG A 94 -1.90 -6.16 7.27
C ARG A 94 -1.58 -4.68 6.98
N PHE A 95 -2.59 -3.84 6.81
CA PHE A 95 -2.42 -2.40 6.57
C PHE A 95 -2.25 -1.60 7.86
N ALA A 96 -2.71 -2.13 9.01
CA ALA A 96 -2.87 -1.36 10.24
C ALA A 96 -1.53 -0.81 10.79
N PHE A 97 -0.51 -1.66 10.93
CA PHE A 97 0.78 -1.22 11.45
C PHE A 97 1.53 -0.26 10.50
N PRO A 98 1.69 -0.56 9.20
CA PRO A 98 2.36 0.38 8.30
C PRO A 98 1.63 1.73 8.21
N LEU A 99 0.29 1.75 8.28
CA LEU A 99 -0.46 3.00 8.33
C LEU A 99 -0.21 3.76 9.64
N LEU A 100 -0.18 3.08 10.78
CA LEU A 100 0.17 3.69 12.08
C LEU A 100 1.51 4.43 11.99
N ALA A 101 2.54 3.76 11.46
CA ALA A 101 3.87 4.35 11.31
C ALA A 101 3.84 5.62 10.42
N HIS A 102 3.13 5.57 9.28
CA HIS A 102 3.03 6.73 8.38
C HIS A 102 2.23 7.89 9.00
N CYS A 103 1.13 7.60 9.71
CA CYS A 103 0.36 8.60 10.43
C CYS A 103 1.19 9.28 11.53
N ALA A 104 1.95 8.51 12.32
CA ALA A 104 2.82 9.04 13.35
C ALA A 104 3.94 9.92 12.76
N ILE A 105 4.59 9.49 11.67
CA ILE A 105 5.59 10.31 10.96
C ILE A 105 4.95 11.60 10.43
N ALA A 106 3.71 11.55 9.96
CA ALA A 106 3.00 12.74 9.47
C ALA A 106 2.71 13.75 10.59
N LEU A 107 2.27 13.28 11.76
CA LEU A 107 2.07 14.11 12.95
C LEU A 107 3.38 14.73 13.43
N LEU A 108 4.46 13.94 13.48
CA LEU A 108 5.80 14.46 13.79
C LEU A 108 6.24 15.52 12.77
N GLY A 109 5.94 15.31 11.49
CA GLY A 109 6.23 16.26 10.41
C GLY A 109 5.42 17.56 10.52
N ARG A 110 4.22 17.50 11.10
CA ARG A 110 3.38 18.66 11.42
C ARG A 110 3.80 19.37 12.71
N SER A 111 4.88 18.93 13.36
CA SER A 111 5.30 19.42 14.67
C SER A 111 4.25 19.17 15.77
N GLU A 112 3.55 18.04 15.70
CA GLU A 112 2.56 17.59 16.69
C GLU A 112 3.07 16.34 17.47
N PRO A 113 4.21 16.42 18.19
CA PRO A 113 4.83 15.25 18.81
C PRO A 113 3.97 14.62 19.92
N ALA A 114 3.20 15.42 20.66
CA ALA A 114 2.27 14.91 21.67
C ALA A 114 1.14 14.08 21.06
N ALA A 115 0.63 14.50 19.89
CA ALA A 115 -0.39 13.77 19.16
C ALA A 115 0.16 12.45 18.60
N ALA A 116 1.40 12.48 18.07
CA ALA A 116 2.09 11.28 17.61
C ALA A 116 2.33 10.29 18.75
N ALA A 117 2.83 10.74 19.90
CA ALA A 117 3.07 9.89 21.07
C ALA A 117 1.77 9.24 21.57
N ALA A 118 0.69 10.01 21.72
CA ALA A 118 -0.60 9.49 22.14
C ALA A 118 -1.16 8.43 21.17
N MET A 119 -0.97 8.62 19.85
CA MET A 119 -1.34 7.65 18.83
C MET A 119 -0.53 6.36 18.94
N LEU A 120 0.79 6.46 19.09
CA LEU A 120 1.68 5.31 19.18
C LEU A 120 1.42 4.48 20.45
N GLU A 121 1.14 5.13 21.58
CA GLU A 121 0.75 4.47 22.83
C GLU A 121 -0.58 3.71 22.68
N ALA A 122 -1.60 4.41 22.17
CA ALA A 122 -2.95 3.85 22.01
C ALA A 122 -3.01 2.64 21.08
N HIS A 123 -2.08 2.55 20.13
CA HIS A 123 -2.05 1.52 19.09
C HIS A 123 -0.79 0.65 19.13
N SER A 124 -0.10 0.63 20.27
CA SER A 124 1.13 -0.17 20.48
C SER A 124 0.92 -1.67 20.22
N ALA A 125 -0.28 -2.18 20.48
CA ALA A 125 -0.66 -3.57 20.23
C ALA A 125 -0.70 -3.97 18.73
N GLU A 126 -0.61 -3.01 17.81
CA GLU A 126 -0.55 -3.29 16.36
C GLU A 126 0.83 -3.78 15.91
N ALA A 127 1.87 -3.62 16.74
CA ALA A 127 3.17 -4.24 16.47
C ALA A 127 3.09 -5.76 16.67
N ARG A 128 3.45 -6.52 15.64
CA ARG A 128 3.33 -7.99 15.60
C ARG A 128 4.66 -8.71 15.78
N ASN A 129 5.77 -7.98 15.75
CA ASN A 129 7.12 -8.52 15.88
C ASN A 129 8.08 -7.48 16.47
N ASP A 130 9.25 -7.95 16.92
CA ASP A 130 10.24 -7.11 17.58
C ASP A 130 10.72 -5.93 16.73
N LYS A 131 10.75 -6.06 15.39
CA LYS A 131 11.14 -4.96 14.49
C LYS A 131 10.08 -3.86 14.47
N GLU A 132 8.81 -4.26 14.41
CA GLU A 132 7.68 -3.33 14.46
C GLU A 132 7.65 -2.61 15.83
N SER A 133 7.85 -3.33 16.94
CA SER A 133 7.93 -2.75 18.28
C SER A 133 9.11 -1.78 18.44
N ALA A 134 10.29 -2.15 17.93
CA ALA A 134 11.47 -1.29 17.96
C ALA A 134 11.25 -0.01 17.15
N LEU A 135 10.56 -0.10 16.00
CA LEU A 135 10.19 1.06 15.20
C LEU A 135 9.25 2.00 15.97
N LEU A 136 8.23 1.50 16.66
CA LEU A 136 7.35 2.36 17.48
C LEU A 136 8.13 3.09 18.56
N ALA A 137 9.01 2.37 19.28
CA ALA A 137 9.86 2.96 20.31
C ALA A 137 10.77 4.06 19.73
N ARG A 138 11.33 3.84 18.53
CA ARG A 138 12.12 4.84 17.82
C ARG A 138 11.28 6.05 17.45
N LEU A 139 10.11 5.85 16.84
CA LEU A 139 9.19 6.94 16.46
C LEU A 139 8.78 7.78 17.68
N HIS A 140 8.58 7.16 18.84
CA HIS A 140 8.33 7.85 20.11
C HIS A 140 9.47 8.76 20.54
N ALA A 141 10.72 8.35 20.32
CA ALA A 141 11.91 9.08 20.71
C ALA A 141 12.34 10.14 19.68
N LEU A 142 11.67 10.22 18.52
CA LEU A 142 12.10 11.13 17.46
C LEU A 142 11.82 12.59 17.81
N PRO A 143 12.77 13.49 17.52
CA PRO A 143 12.54 14.93 17.59
C PRO A 143 11.52 15.40 16.53
N PRO A 144 10.80 16.51 16.77
CA PRO A 144 9.81 17.05 15.84
C PRO A 144 10.42 17.49 14.49
N ALA A 145 9.60 17.45 13.44
CA ALA A 145 9.76 17.90 12.04
C ALA A 145 11.16 18.03 11.43
N HIS A 146 12.01 18.93 11.94
CA HIS A 146 13.27 19.34 11.32
C HIS A 146 14.35 18.24 11.28
N ALA A 147 14.22 17.18 12.09
CA ALA A 147 15.18 16.08 12.18
C ALA A 147 14.67 14.75 11.61
N LEU A 148 13.41 14.67 11.15
CA LEU A 148 12.83 13.44 10.60
C LEU A 148 13.52 12.98 9.32
N SER A 149 13.96 13.92 8.48
CA SER A 149 14.67 13.61 7.23
C SER A 149 16.09 13.09 7.46
N ALA A 150 16.69 13.34 8.63
CA ALA A 150 17.99 12.81 8.99
C ALA A 150 17.90 11.35 9.47
N ASP A 151 16.76 10.95 10.02
CA ASP A 151 16.56 9.59 10.51
C ASP A 151 16.55 8.56 9.38
N ARG A 152 17.37 7.52 9.52
CA ARG A 152 17.54 6.48 8.49
C ARG A 152 16.29 5.63 8.29
N GLU A 153 15.59 5.29 9.37
CA GLU A 153 14.41 4.42 9.31
C GLU A 153 13.19 5.19 8.79
N VAL A 154 13.01 6.44 9.22
CA VAL A 154 11.99 7.32 8.65
C VAL A 154 12.20 7.49 7.15
N ARG A 155 13.44 7.74 6.71
CA ARG A 155 13.74 7.77 5.28
C ARG A 155 13.45 6.45 4.59
N ALA A 156 13.78 5.31 5.19
CA ALA A 156 13.50 4.00 4.61
C ALA A 156 11.99 3.78 4.40
N LEU A 157 11.17 4.13 5.39
CA LEU A 157 9.71 4.04 5.33
C LEU A 157 9.13 4.94 4.24
N LEU A 158 9.62 6.17 4.12
CA LEU A 158 9.08 7.14 3.17
C LEU A 158 9.63 6.96 1.74
N SER A 159 10.79 6.33 1.60
CA SER A 159 11.46 6.12 0.31
C SER A 159 11.07 4.80 -0.36
N SER A 160 10.25 3.97 0.28
CA SER A 160 9.81 2.69 -0.29
C SER A 160 8.31 2.54 -0.14
N ARG A 161 7.67 1.83 -1.08
CA ARG A 161 6.26 1.49 -0.97
C ARG A 161 6.14 0.16 -0.26
N PHE A 162 5.37 0.12 0.82
CA PHE A 162 5.10 -1.08 1.59
C PHE A 162 4.25 -2.05 0.76
N PRO A 163 4.76 -3.26 0.45
CA PRO A 163 4.01 -4.22 -0.32
C PRO A 163 2.92 -4.88 0.54
N VAL A 164 1.69 -4.87 0.05
CA VAL A 164 0.58 -5.56 0.70
C VAL A 164 -0.21 -6.34 -0.35
N ALA A 165 -0.45 -7.61 -0.06
CA ALA A 165 -1.35 -8.44 -0.86
C ALA A 165 -2.68 -8.61 -0.12
N CYS A 166 -3.77 -8.45 -0.87
CA CYS A 166 -5.12 -8.77 -0.44
C CYS A 166 -5.94 -9.31 -1.63
N SER A 167 -7.06 -9.97 -1.34
CA SER A 167 -8.06 -10.31 -2.35
C SER A 167 -8.74 -9.05 -2.91
N SER A 168 -9.23 -9.12 -4.15
CA SER A 168 -9.99 -8.02 -4.76
C SER A 168 -11.20 -7.58 -3.93
N PRO A 169 -12.03 -8.48 -3.35
CA PRO A 169 -13.15 -8.07 -2.51
C PRO A 169 -12.72 -7.26 -1.28
N SER A 170 -11.64 -7.66 -0.60
CA SER A 170 -11.10 -6.92 0.54
C SER A 170 -10.63 -5.53 0.13
N PHE A 171 -9.96 -5.41 -1.02
CA PHE A 171 -9.51 -4.13 -1.54
C PHE A 171 -10.69 -3.20 -1.90
N GLU A 172 -11.70 -3.73 -2.58
CA GLU A 172 -12.91 -2.98 -2.93
C GLU A 172 -13.64 -2.49 -1.67
N LEU A 173 -13.78 -3.35 -0.65
CA LEU A 173 -14.36 -2.96 0.63
C LEU A 173 -13.57 -1.87 1.35
N LEU A 174 -12.24 -1.96 1.34
CA LEU A 174 -11.36 -0.94 1.91
C LEU A 174 -11.56 0.40 1.18
N TYR A 175 -11.56 0.37 -0.15
CA TYR A 175 -11.69 1.58 -0.95
C TYR A 175 -13.08 2.23 -0.81
N ASP A 176 -14.14 1.44 -0.82
CA ASP A 176 -15.51 1.90 -0.59
C ASP A 176 -15.67 2.54 0.80
N PHE A 177 -15.08 1.93 1.84
CA PHE A 177 -15.09 2.50 3.18
C PHE A 177 -14.35 3.84 3.24
N LEU A 178 -13.12 3.91 2.72
CA LEU A 178 -12.31 5.12 2.75
C LEU A 178 -13.02 6.30 2.06
N THR A 179 -13.60 6.04 0.89
CA THR A 179 -14.31 7.06 0.11
C THR A 179 -15.62 7.49 0.77
N THR A 180 -16.44 6.54 1.23
CA THR A 180 -17.71 6.81 1.90
C THR A 180 -17.53 7.59 3.21
N GLN A 181 -16.47 7.28 3.96
CA GLN A 181 -16.17 7.92 5.23
C GLN A 181 -15.36 9.22 5.12
N GLY A 182 -14.90 9.56 3.90
CA GLY A 182 -14.09 10.76 3.64
C GLY A 182 -12.71 10.72 4.28
N LEU A 183 -12.06 9.55 4.34
CA LEU A 183 -10.75 9.34 4.96
C LEU A 183 -9.59 9.67 4.00
N PHE A 184 -9.54 10.93 3.56
CA PHE A 184 -8.66 11.37 2.48
C PHE A 184 -7.17 11.33 2.83
N LEU A 185 -6.78 11.55 4.09
CA LEU A 185 -5.37 11.46 4.48
C LEU A 185 -4.88 10.02 4.41
N THR A 186 -5.70 9.09 4.90
CA THR A 186 -5.46 7.65 4.90
C THR A 186 -5.42 7.10 3.47
N GLU A 187 -6.38 7.50 2.64
CA GLU A 187 -6.40 7.15 1.21
C GLU A 187 -5.12 7.61 0.51
N ARG A 188 -4.68 8.86 0.77
CA ARG A 188 -3.44 9.39 0.21
C ARG A 188 -2.21 8.62 0.70
N LEU A 189 -2.15 8.24 1.97
CA LEU A 189 -1.06 7.41 2.48
C LEU A 189 -0.99 6.07 1.75
N LEU A 190 -2.13 5.41 1.55
CA LEU A 190 -2.22 4.17 0.77
C LEU A 190 -1.73 4.38 -0.67
N TYR A 191 -2.25 5.41 -1.35
CA TYR A 191 -1.85 5.71 -2.72
C TYR A 191 -0.35 6.02 -2.86
N GLN A 192 0.27 6.60 -1.85
CA GLN A 192 1.64 7.08 -1.95
C GLN A 192 2.68 6.07 -1.47
N TYR A 193 2.38 5.37 -0.38
CA TYR A 193 3.33 4.56 0.36
C TYR A 193 3.00 3.08 0.36
N PHE A 194 1.92 2.62 -0.30
CA PHE A 194 1.58 1.21 -0.37
C PHE A 194 1.63 0.72 -1.81
N ASN A 195 2.15 -0.48 -2.01
CA ASN A 195 2.05 -1.22 -3.25
C ASN A 195 1.03 -2.33 -3.02
N ILE A 196 -0.22 -2.03 -3.36
CA ILE A 196 -1.35 -2.93 -3.09
C ILE A 196 -1.52 -3.87 -4.27
N HIS A 197 -1.35 -5.16 -4.01
CA HIS A 197 -1.57 -6.22 -4.97
C HIS A 197 -2.91 -6.87 -4.67
N SER A 198 -3.91 -6.58 -5.50
CA SER A 198 -5.20 -7.25 -5.47
C SER A 198 -5.23 -8.42 -6.47
N GLY A 199 -5.68 -9.58 -6.01
CA GLY A 199 -5.75 -10.80 -6.82
C GLY A 199 -7.09 -11.53 -6.64
N SER A 200 -7.42 -12.41 -7.59
CA SER A 200 -8.67 -13.20 -7.57
C SER A 200 -8.63 -14.41 -6.63
N ALA A 201 -7.56 -14.57 -5.84
CA ALA A 201 -7.49 -15.63 -4.85
C ALA A 201 -8.55 -15.37 -3.77
N PRO A 202 -9.21 -16.41 -3.24
CA PRO A 202 -10.13 -16.24 -2.11
C PRO A 202 -9.39 -15.59 -0.93
N PRO A 203 -10.07 -14.74 -0.13
CA PRO A 203 -9.44 -14.02 0.97
C PRO A 203 -8.69 -15.00 1.86
N ALA A 204 -7.37 -14.82 1.95
CA ALA A 204 -6.55 -15.64 2.84
C ALA A 204 -7.00 -15.32 4.27
N GLN A 205 -7.67 -16.28 4.91
CA GLN A 205 -7.95 -16.17 6.34
C GLN A 205 -6.62 -15.97 7.06
N ALA A 206 -6.51 -14.92 7.88
CA ALA A 206 -5.34 -14.74 8.71
C ALA A 206 -5.22 -15.98 9.61
N VAL A 207 -4.14 -16.75 9.43
CA VAL A 207 -3.78 -17.81 10.38
C VAL A 207 -3.39 -17.10 11.67
N VAL A 208 -4.20 -17.33 12.71
CA VAL A 208 -4.00 -16.83 14.07
C VAL A 208 -2.71 -17.40 14.66
#